data_AF-A0A933YET5-F1
#
_entry.id   AF-A0A933YET5-F1
#
_cell.length_a   1.000
_cell.length_b   1.000
_cell.length_c   1.000
_cell.angle_alpha   90.00
_cell.angle_beta   90.00
_cell.angle_gamma   90.00
#
_symmetry.space_group_name_H-M   'P 1'
#
loop_
_entity.id
_entity.type
_entity.pdbx_description
1 polymer ?
#
loop_
_entity_poly.entity_id
_entity_poly.type
_entity_poly.pdbx_seq_one_letter_code
_entity_poly.pdbx_strand_id
1 'polypeptide(L)' 'MEGNNEKPDTSRSKAPDACPHCGVQLSPWEQVLLSVDRALMCKHCWYRIILDVYPPKGDDKPQGTKS' A
#
# COMPACT_ATOMS: atom_id res chain seq x y z
N MET A 1 -29.31 -12.93 27.31
CA MET A 1 -27.86 -13.00 27.03
C MET A 1 -27.72 -12.87 25.53
N GLU A 2 -27.53 -11.66 25.02
CA GLU A 2 -27.44 -11.44 23.57
C GLU A 2 -26.09 -10.79 23.28
N GLY A 3 -25.30 -11.50 22.47
CA GLY A 3 -23.87 -11.31 22.32
C GLY A 3 -23.50 -10.02 21.58
N ASN A 4 -22.40 -9.43 22.03
CA ASN A 4 -21.71 -8.36 21.32
C ASN A 4 -21.26 -8.87 19.94
N ASN A 5 -21.85 -8.32 18.88
CA ASN A 5 -21.39 -8.48 17.51
C ASN A 5 -20.23 -7.50 17.28
N GLU A 6 -19.04 -7.87 17.77
CA GLU A 6 -17.79 -7.18 17.48
C GLU A 6 -17.42 -7.43 16.01
N LYS A 7 -17.96 -6.59 15.14
CA LYS A 7 -17.55 -6.50 13.74
C LYS A 7 -16.07 -6.07 13.78
N PRO A 8 -15.10 -6.86 13.28
CA PRO A 8 -13.74 -6.35 13.15
C PRO A 8 -13.81 -5.18 12.17
N ASP A 9 -13.59 -3.97 12.68
CA ASP A 9 -13.47 -2.73 11.92
C ASP A 9 -12.32 -2.90 10.92
N THR A 10 -12.66 -3.44 9.75
CA THR A 10 -11.73 -3.70 8.64
C THR A 10 -11.71 -2.49 7.70
N SER A 11 -11.93 -1.30 8.27
CA SER A 11 -12.22 -0.04 7.55
C SER A 11 -11.20 1.06 7.83
N ARG A 12 -10.03 0.73 8.38
CA ARG A 12 -8.82 1.52 8.15
C ARG A 12 -7.96 0.76 7.18
N SER A 13 -7.80 1.33 5.98
CA SER A 13 -6.78 0.92 5.01
C SER A 13 -5.41 0.99 5.70
N LYS A 14 -5.05 -0.07 6.42
CA LYS A 14 -3.78 -0.19 7.12
C LYS A 14 -2.72 -0.23 6.03
N ALA A 15 -1.73 0.67 6.14
CA ALA A 15 -0.55 0.61 5.30
C ALA A 15 -0.01 -0.84 5.31
N PRO A 16 0.42 -1.38 4.16
CA PRO A 16 0.84 -2.77 4.08
C PRO A 16 1.98 -3.02 5.06
N ASP A 17 1.89 -4.13 5.79
CA ASP A 17 2.85 -4.48 6.84
C ASP A 17 4.15 -5.08 6.25
N ALA A 18 4.15 -5.38 4.95
CA ALA A 18 5.24 -5.99 4.21
C ALA A 18 5.39 -5.38 2.81
N CYS A 19 6.59 -5.51 2.25
CA CYS A 19 6.86 -5.11 0.87
C CYS A 19 6.12 -6.01 -0.12
N PRO A 20 5.37 -5.46 -1.10
CA PRO A 20 4.65 -6.24 -2.09
C PRO A 20 5.56 -6.98 -3.09
N HIS A 21 6.84 -6.60 -3.19
CA HIS A 21 7.77 -7.20 -4.15
C HIS A 21 8.57 -8.36 -3.58
N CYS A 22 9.10 -8.22 -2.35
CA CYS A 22 9.92 -9.26 -1.72
C CYS A 22 9.27 -9.95 -0.54
N GLY A 23 8.10 -9.48 -0.07
CA GLY A 23 7.43 -10.02 1.10
C GLY A 23 8.13 -9.72 2.43
N VAL A 24 9.20 -8.92 2.43
CA VAL A 24 9.90 -8.51 3.66
C VAL A 24 8.98 -7.63 4.50
N GLN A 25 8.90 -7.96 5.79
CA GLN A 25 8.14 -7.18 6.76
C GLN A 25 8.74 -5.78 6.91
N LEU A 26 7.90 -4.77 6.75
CA LEU A 26 8.29 -3.38 6.99
C LEU A 26 8.45 -3.16 8.49
N SER A 27 9.52 -2.48 8.86
CA SER A 27 9.75 -2.05 10.24
C SER A 27 8.63 -1.11 10.70
N PRO A 28 8.36 -1.00 12.00
CA PRO A 28 7.35 -0.07 12.53
C PRO A 28 7.54 1.36 12.02
N TRP A 29 8.79 1.81 11.91
CA TRP A 29 9.14 3.11 11.35
C TRP A 29 8.87 3.22 9.84
N GLU A 30 9.10 2.15 9.08
CA GLU A 30 8.82 2.10 7.64
C GLU A 30 7.31 2.13 7.37
N GLN A 31 6.51 1.48 8.21
CA GLN A 31 5.05 1.57 8.16
C GLN A 31 4.56 2.99 8.44
N VAL A 32 5.19 3.70 9.39
CA VAL A 32 4.90 5.10 9.68
C VAL A 32 5.27 5.99 8.50
N LEU A 33 6.48 5.83 7.95
CA LEU A 33 6.92 6.58 6.76
C LEU A 33 5.98 6.34 5.58
N LEU A 34 5.61 5.08 5.33
CA LEU A 34 4.68 4.73 4.27
C LEU A 34 3.28 5.31 4.52
N SER A 35 2.83 5.41 5.77
CA SER A 35 1.53 6.02 6.12
C SER A 35 1.54 7.55 5.95
N VAL A 36 2.66 8.22 6.26
CA VAL A 36 2.79 9.68 6.22
C VAL A 36 3.16 10.17 4.82
N ASP A 37 4.25 9.64 4.27
CA ASP A 37 4.81 10.04 2.98
C ASP A 37 4.07 9.41 1.80
N ARG A 38 3.30 8.33 2.06
CA ARG A 38 2.58 7.53 1.06
C ARG A 38 3.49 6.85 0.03
N ALA A 39 4.80 7.02 0.16
CA ALA A 39 5.81 6.35 -0.63
C ALA A 39 6.92 5.84 0.29
N LEU A 40 7.39 4.63 0.02
CA LEU A 40 8.52 4.05 0.73
C LEU A 40 9.36 3.22 -0.22
N MET A 41 10.68 3.40 -0.20
CA MET A 41 11.61 2.51 -0.88
C MET A 41 11.95 1.35 0.05
N CYS A 42 11.65 0.12 -0.35
CA CYS A 42 12.05 -1.06 0.39
C CYS A 42 13.58 -1.21 0.32
N LYS A 43 14.26 -1.24 1.47
CA LYS A 43 15.73 -1.34 1.51
C LYS A 43 16.27 -2.70 1.05
N HIS A 44 15.43 -3.74 1.04
CA HIS A 44 15.82 -5.09 0.64
C HIS A 44 15.84 -5.29 -0.87
N CYS A 45 14.78 -4.88 -1.56
CA CYS A 45 14.61 -5.09 -3.00
C CYS A 45 14.64 -3.79 -3.81
N TRP A 46 14.83 -2.65 -3.14
CA TRP A 46 14.84 -1.31 -3.74
C TRP A 46 13.54 -0.97 -4.48
N TYR A 47 12.47 -1.69 -4.19
CA TYR A 47 11.16 -1.49 -4.76
C TYR A 47 10.46 -0.29 -4.12
N ARG A 48 9.90 0.58 -4.95
CA ARG A 48 9.14 1.75 -4.51
C ARG A 48 7.69 1.37 -4.26
N ILE A 49 7.32 1.29 -2.98
CA ILE A 49 5.95 1.09 -2.52
C ILE A 49 5.25 2.45 -2.55
N ILE A 50 4.10 2.56 -3.23
CA ILE A 50 3.30 3.77 -3.27
C ILE A 50 1.87 3.40 -2.84
N LEU A 51 1.40 4.00 -1.74
CA LEU A 51 0.02 3.94 -1.30
C LEU A 51 -0.77 4.99 -2.06
N ASP A 52 -1.15 4.67 -3.29
CA ASP A 52 -2.05 5.52 -4.06
C ASP A 52 -3.47 5.37 -3.49
N VAL A 53 -4.00 6.45 -2.91
CA VAL A 53 -5.37 6.50 -2.37
C VAL A 53 -6.38 6.71 -3.50
N TYR A 54 -5.92 6.96 -4.74
CA TYR A 54 -6.78 6.99 -5.90
C TYR A 54 -6.85 5.57 -6.49
N PRO A 55 -8.06 4.99 -6.67
CA PRO A 55 -8.16 3.79 -7.47
C PRO A 55 -7.55 4.08 -8.85
N PRO A 56 -6.82 3.12 -9.45
CA PRO A 56 -6.31 3.31 -10.79
C PRO A 56 -7.51 3.65 -11.68
N LYS A 57 -7.60 4.91 -12.13
CA LYS A 57 -8.37 5.21 -13.32
C LYS A 57 -7.72 4.35 -14.39
N GLY A 58 -8.48 3.36 -14.85
CA GLY A 58 -7.99 2.29 -15.71
C GLY A 58 -7.05 2.79 -16.79
N ASP A 59 -6.04 1.97 -17.06
CA ASP A 59 -5.32 1.88 -18.32
C ASP A 59 -5.41 3.12 -19.23
N ASP A 60 -4.52 4.09 -19.04
CA ASP A 60 -4.05 4.89 -20.17
C ASP A 60 -2.57 4.55 -20.41
N LYS A 61 -2.41 3.40 -21.07
CA LYS A 61 -1.21 2.98 -21.78
C LYS A 61 -0.64 4.17 -22.58
N PRO A 62 0.63 4.57 -22.40
CA PRO A 62 1.23 5.57 -23.27
C PRO A 62 1.48 4.93 -24.64
N GLN A 63 0.50 4.98 -25.54
CA GLN A 63 0.76 4.75 -26.97
C GLN A 63 1.22 6.06 -27.60
N GLY A 64 2.47 6.40 -27.32
CA GLY A 64 3.26 7.10 -28.31
C GLY A 64 3.47 6.16 -29.50
N THR A 65 2.64 6.30 -30.54
CA THR A 65 3.03 5.92 -31.90
C THR A 65 2.84 7.12 -32.80
N LYS A 66 3.96 7.82 -32.95
CA LYS A 66 4.29 8.70 -34.06
C LYS A 66 3.86 8.07 -35.39
N SER A 67 3.05 8.77 -36.19
CA SER A 67 2.96 8.57 -37.64
C SER A 67 2.47 9.82 -38.34
#